data_AF-A0A356FR28-F1
#
_entry.id   AF-A0A356FR28-F1
#
_cell.length_a   1.000
_cell.length_b   1.000
_cell.length_c   1.000
_cell.angle_alpha   90.00
_cell.angle_beta   90.00
_cell.angle_gamma   90.00
#
_symmetry.space_group_name_H-M   'P 1'
#
loop_
_entity.id
_entity.type
_entity.pdbx_description
1 polymer ?
#
loop_
_entity_poly.entity_id
_entity_poly.type
_entity_poly.pdbx_seq_one_letter_code
_entity_poly.pdbx_strand_id
1 'polypeptide(L)'
;YYQYWMHMAHHDVPGHIAMRTKRYKLIQFYGTAGNVGYRSERSKHTTPAAWELYDLQVDPTESNNVYNDKKYRSIREKLKKQFIDLRVKVRASAIDKDFSDTAKARIVSVNQAINTNWAYDTASKQEAQNNSKSYLEKFGNLETTEPYIVPWLRTAN
;
A
#
# COMPACT_ATOMS: atom_id res chain seq x y z
N TYR A 1 5.96 -10.48 -8.55
CA TYR A 1 6.04 -9.48 -7.47
C TYR A 1 5.75 -8.14 -8.10
N TYR A 2 4.98 -7.30 -7.44
CA TYR A 2 4.73 -5.93 -7.88
C TYR A 2 4.80 -5.01 -6.67
N GLN A 3 5.35 -3.81 -6.87
CA GLN A 3 5.40 -2.79 -5.83
C GLN A 3 5.17 -1.42 -6.46
N TYR A 4 4.15 -0.72 -5.99
CA TYR A 4 3.90 0.66 -6.30
C TYR A 4 4.42 1.54 -5.15
N TRP A 5 5.43 2.36 -5.43
CA TRP A 5 6.17 3.13 -4.42
C TRP A 5 5.83 4.63 -4.41
N MET A 6 5.11 5.12 -5.42
CA MET A 6 4.76 6.53 -5.59
C MET A 6 3.49 6.92 -4.83
N HIS A 7 3.49 6.64 -3.52
CA HIS A 7 2.33 6.84 -2.64
C HIS A 7 1.72 8.24 -2.79
N MET A 8 0.47 8.30 -3.28
CA MET A 8 -0.35 9.50 -3.51
C MET A 8 0.34 10.61 -4.32
N ALA A 9 1.46 10.32 -4.99
CA ALA A 9 2.21 11.29 -5.79
C ALA A 9 1.44 11.63 -7.07
N HIS A 10 0.86 10.58 -7.66
CA HIS A 10 0.07 10.59 -8.88
C HIS A 10 -1.17 9.72 -8.71
N HIS A 11 -2.27 10.16 -9.31
CA HIS A 11 -3.57 9.48 -9.35
C HIS A 11 -4.18 9.10 -7.99
N ASP A 12 -3.70 9.72 -6.90
CA ASP A 12 -4.14 9.43 -5.51
C ASP A 12 -4.15 7.93 -5.17
N VAL A 13 -3.15 7.20 -5.69
CA VAL A 13 -2.99 5.76 -5.42
C VAL A 13 -2.08 5.54 -4.21
N PRO A 14 -2.55 4.85 -3.15
CA PRO A 14 -1.70 4.53 -2.02
C PRO A 14 -0.61 3.53 -2.42
N GLY A 15 0.59 3.71 -1.88
CA GLY A 15 1.70 2.77 -2.02
C GLY A 15 1.33 1.36 -1.52
N HIS A 16 1.70 0.33 -2.29
CA HIS A 16 1.34 -1.05 -1.99
C HIS A 16 2.30 -2.05 -2.62
N ILE A 17 2.26 -3.28 -2.11
CA ILE A 17 2.89 -4.45 -2.71
C ILE A 17 1.83 -5.45 -3.12
N ALA A 18 2.09 -6.22 -4.18
CA ALA A 18 1.18 -7.26 -4.63
C ALA A 18 1.93 -8.52 -5.11
N MET A 19 1.25 -9.65 -4.92
CA MET A 19 1.60 -10.93 -5.52
C MET A 19 0.42 -11.46 -6.33
N ARG A 20 0.73 -11.98 -7.51
CA ARG A 20 -0.22 -12.60 -8.42
C ARG A 20 0.23 -14.04 -8.69
N THR A 21 -0.65 -15.01 -8.46
CA THR A 21 -0.47 -16.40 -8.90
C THR A 21 -1.20 -16.63 -10.23
N LYS A 22 -1.49 -17.86 -10.66
CA LYS A 22 -2.42 -18.10 -11.79
C LYS A 22 -3.88 -17.83 -11.42
N ARG A 23 -4.27 -18.05 -10.15
CA ARG A 23 -5.66 -17.92 -9.69
C ARG A 23 -5.93 -16.74 -8.76
N TYR A 24 -5.02 -16.41 -7.86
CA TYR A 24 -5.25 -15.38 -6.86
C TYR A 24 -4.41 -14.12 -7.10
N LYS A 25 -4.92 -12.95 -6.70
CA LYS A 25 -4.15 -11.72 -6.49
C LYS A 25 -4.25 -11.33 -5.02
N LEU A 26 -3.12 -11.06 -4.38
CA LEU A 26 -3.02 -10.66 -2.97
C LEU A 26 -2.26 -9.32 -2.91
N ILE A 27 -2.86 -8.30 -2.28
CA ILE A 27 -2.36 -6.94 -2.24
C ILE A 27 -2.27 -6.48 -0.78
N GLN A 28 -1.19 -5.79 -0.42
CA GLN A 28 -1.06 -5.10 0.86
C GLN A 28 -0.78 -3.62 0.61
N PHE A 29 -1.72 -2.77 1.02
CA PHE A 29 -1.48 -1.34 1.20
C PHE A 29 -0.79 -1.15 2.54
N TYR A 30 0.45 -0.65 2.54
CA TYR A 30 1.28 -0.60 3.75
C TYR A 30 1.11 0.68 4.58
N GLY A 31 0.32 1.65 4.09
CA GLY A 31 -0.12 2.80 4.89
C GLY A 31 0.94 3.81 5.31
N THR A 32 2.03 3.97 4.54
CA THR A 32 3.05 5.00 4.82
C THR A 32 2.86 6.23 3.95
N ALA A 33 3.32 7.40 4.42
CA ALA A 33 3.43 8.61 3.58
C ALA A 33 4.41 8.39 2.43
N GLY A 34 4.34 9.24 1.40
CA GLY A 34 5.22 9.26 0.23
C GLY A 34 6.60 9.88 0.48
N ASN A 35 7.33 10.11 -0.62
CA ASN A 35 8.67 10.69 -0.55
C ASN A 35 8.59 12.22 -0.48
N VAL A 36 9.59 12.83 0.15
CA VAL A 36 9.81 14.28 0.11
C VAL A 36 10.02 14.72 -1.34
N GLY A 37 9.39 15.83 -1.73
CA GLY A 37 9.49 16.40 -3.08
C GLY A 37 8.34 16.03 -4.02
N TYR A 38 7.44 15.12 -3.64
CA TYR A 38 6.21 14.90 -4.39
C TYR A 38 5.29 16.13 -4.32
N ARG A 39 4.82 16.58 -5.49
CA ARG A 39 3.94 17.76 -5.65
C ARG A 39 2.46 17.45 -5.33
N SER A 40 2.23 16.65 -4.28
CA SER A 40 0.90 16.27 -3.82
C SER A 40 0.86 16.42 -2.31
N GLU A 41 -0.03 17.27 -1.78
CA GLU A 41 -0.18 17.42 -0.32
C GLU A 41 -0.59 16.09 0.32
N ARG A 42 -1.46 15.32 -0.35
CA ARG A 42 -1.89 13.98 0.09
C ARG A 42 -0.73 13.01 0.26
N SER A 43 0.34 13.14 -0.53
CA SER A 43 1.52 12.29 -0.42
C SER A 43 2.35 12.51 0.84
N LYS A 44 2.12 13.59 1.59
CA LYS A 44 2.82 13.84 2.86
C LYS A 44 2.18 13.11 4.03
N HIS A 45 1.00 12.49 3.84
CA HIS A 45 0.23 11.85 4.91
C HIS A 45 0.17 10.35 4.71
N THR A 46 0.03 9.62 5.81
CA THR A 46 -0.21 8.17 5.78
C THR A 46 -1.65 7.89 5.34
N THR A 47 -1.87 6.71 4.76
CA THR A 47 -3.22 6.18 4.47
C THR A 47 -3.48 4.96 5.33
N PRO A 48 -4.73 4.49 5.44
CA PRO A 48 -5.04 3.24 6.10
C PRO A 48 -4.23 2.09 5.47
N ALA A 49 -3.58 1.29 6.32
CA ALA A 49 -3.06 0.00 5.87
C ALA A 49 -4.23 -0.94 5.61
N ALA A 50 -4.10 -1.82 4.61
CA ALA A 50 -5.15 -2.75 4.25
C ALA A 50 -4.59 -3.97 3.51
N TRP A 51 -5.38 -5.04 3.51
CA TRP A 51 -5.14 -6.20 2.66
C TRP A 51 -6.35 -6.47 1.77
N GLU A 52 -6.05 -6.91 0.55
CA GLU A 52 -7.03 -7.38 -0.41
C GLU A 52 -6.63 -8.73 -0.97
N LEU A 53 -7.62 -9.60 -1.19
CA LEU A 53 -7.45 -10.89 -1.83
C LEU A 53 -8.58 -11.07 -2.85
N TYR A 54 -8.22 -11.42 -4.08
CA TYR A 54 -9.14 -11.68 -5.17
C TYR A 54 -8.92 -13.09 -5.74
N ASP A 55 -10.01 -13.83 -5.95
CA ASP A 55 -10.01 -15.10 -6.68
C ASP A 55 -10.37 -14.83 -8.14
N LEU A 56 -9.37 -14.75 -9.00
CA LEU A 56 -9.52 -14.34 -10.40
C LEU A 56 -10.13 -15.43 -11.28
N GLN A 57 -10.33 -16.64 -10.75
CA GLN A 57 -11.15 -17.64 -11.43
C GLN A 57 -12.64 -17.37 -11.24
N VAL A 58 -13.04 -16.83 -10.09
CA VAL A 58 -14.44 -16.56 -9.75
C VAL A 58 -14.82 -15.10 -10.06
N ASP A 59 -13.89 -14.18 -9.82
CA ASP A 59 -14.03 -12.73 -9.97
C ASP A 59 -12.84 -12.18 -10.78
N PRO A 60 -12.85 -12.33 -12.12
CA PRO A 60 -11.79 -11.82 -12.97
C PRO A 60 -11.72 -10.29 -13.03
N THR A 61 -12.77 -9.58 -12.59
CA THR A 61 -12.85 -8.11 -12.57
C THR A 61 -12.42 -7.51 -11.24
N GLU A 62 -12.04 -8.33 -10.25
CA GLU A 62 -11.45 -7.88 -8.98
C GLU A 62 -12.38 -6.95 -8.19
N SER A 63 -13.68 -7.21 -8.31
CA SER A 63 -14.72 -6.37 -7.72
C SER A 63 -15.12 -6.82 -6.31
N ASN A 64 -14.70 -8.02 -5.88
CA ASN A 64 -15.03 -8.60 -4.59
C ASN A 64 -13.77 -9.00 -3.81
N ASN A 65 -13.40 -8.17 -2.82
CA ASN A 65 -12.31 -8.48 -1.90
C ASN A 65 -12.72 -9.56 -0.88
N VAL A 66 -12.18 -10.77 -1.04
CA VAL A 66 -12.48 -11.93 -0.19
C VAL A 66 -11.50 -12.11 0.99
N TYR A 67 -10.64 -11.13 1.30
CA TYR A 67 -9.59 -11.28 2.33
C TYR A 67 -10.10 -11.70 3.71
N ASN A 68 -11.28 -11.19 4.11
CA ASN A 68 -11.92 -11.48 5.40
C ASN A 68 -12.87 -12.70 5.36
N ASP A 69 -13.11 -13.30 4.19
CA ASP A 69 -13.95 -14.49 4.10
C ASP A 69 -13.23 -15.70 4.70
N LYS A 70 -13.90 -16.37 5.65
CA LYS A 70 -13.41 -17.56 6.35
C LYS A 70 -13.05 -18.69 5.38
N LYS A 71 -13.76 -18.82 4.24
CA LYS A 71 -13.49 -19.82 3.21
C LYS A 71 -12.09 -19.69 2.60
N TYR A 72 -11.56 -18.46 2.52
CA TYR A 72 -10.25 -18.18 1.94
C TYR A 72 -9.13 -18.13 2.98
N ARG A 73 -9.39 -18.40 4.27
CA ARG A 73 -8.41 -18.31 5.35
C ARG A 73 -7.14 -19.12 5.08
N SER A 74 -7.28 -20.41 4.74
CA SER A 74 -6.12 -21.28 4.48
C SER A 74 -5.34 -20.85 3.23
N ILE A 75 -6.04 -20.44 2.18
CA ILE A 75 -5.46 -19.90 0.94
C ILE A 75 -4.67 -18.63 1.24
N ARG A 76 -5.25 -17.68 1.98
CA ARG A 76 -4.59 -16.44 2.38
C ARG A 76 -3.30 -16.70 3.13
N GLU A 77 -3.29 -17.58 4.14
CA GLU A 77 -2.07 -17.87 4.90
C GLU A 77 -0.99 -18.54 4.02
N LYS A 78 -1.39 -19.43 3.10
CA LYS A 78 -0.47 -20.01 2.11
C LYS A 78 0.13 -18.94 1.19
N LEU A 79 -0.71 -18.04 0.67
CA LEU A 79 -0.27 -16.96 -0.22
C LEU A 79 0.65 -15.98 0.52
N LYS A 80 0.38 -15.64 1.78
CA LYS A 80 1.28 -14.78 2.58
C LYS A 80 2.65 -15.41 2.77
N LYS A 81 2.74 -16.72 3.04
CA LYS A 81 4.04 -17.43 3.11
C LYS A 81 4.79 -17.34 1.78
N GLN A 82 4.13 -17.67 0.67
CA GLN A 82 4.71 -17.55 -0.68
C GLN A 82 5.14 -16.11 -1.00
N PHE A 83 4.40 -15.12 -0.50
CA PHE A 83 4.71 -13.71 -0.72
C PHE A 83 5.98 -13.30 0.03
N ILE A 84 6.19 -13.76 1.26
CA ILE A 84 7.47 -13.57 1.97
C ILE A 84 8.63 -14.14 1.15
N ASP A 85 8.52 -15.39 0.69
CA ASP A 85 9.56 -16.04 -0.09
C ASP A 85 9.85 -15.28 -1.38
N LEU A 86 8.81 -14.81 -2.06
CA LEU A 86 8.93 -14.02 -3.28
C LEU A 86 9.64 -12.68 -3.02
N ARG A 87 9.34 -12.00 -1.90
CA ARG A 87 9.99 -10.75 -1.50
C ARG A 87 11.49 -10.95 -1.28
N VAL A 88 11.87 -12.04 -0.61
CA VAL A 88 13.28 -12.42 -0.43
C VAL A 88 13.94 -12.69 -1.77
N LYS A 89 13.30 -13.50 -2.63
CA LYS A 89 13.83 -13.88 -3.95
C LYS A 89 14.14 -12.66 -4.83
N VAL A 90 13.28 -11.66 -4.83
CA VAL A 90 13.46 -10.44 -5.64
C VAL A 90 14.22 -9.33 -4.89
N ARG A 91 14.73 -9.62 -3.68
CA ARG A 91 15.47 -8.66 -2.85
C ARG A 91 14.65 -7.39 -2.56
N ALA A 92 13.33 -7.51 -2.43
CA ALA A 92 12.41 -6.37 -2.24
C ALA A 92 12.68 -5.55 -0.96
N SER A 93 13.33 -6.16 0.03
CA SER A 93 13.73 -5.51 1.29
C SER A 93 15.23 -5.24 1.37
N ALA A 94 16.01 -5.56 0.34
CA ALA A 94 17.44 -5.35 0.37
C ALA A 94 17.76 -3.86 0.29
N ILE A 95 18.75 -3.45 1.07
CA ILE A 95 19.28 -2.09 1.07
C ILE A 95 20.61 -2.15 0.35
N ASP A 96 20.71 -1.46 -0.79
CA ASP A 96 21.98 -1.27 -1.47
C ASP A 96 22.84 -0.25 -0.69
N LYS A 97 24.13 -0.54 -0.55
CA LYS A 97 25.08 0.34 0.12
C LYS A 97 25.25 1.66 -0.64
N ASP A 98 25.05 1.65 -1.96
CA ASP A 98 25.25 2.79 -2.84
C ASP A 98 24.01 3.71 -2.89
N PHE A 99 22.90 3.32 -2.22
CA PHE A 99 21.74 4.19 -2.05
C PHE A 99 22.02 5.39 -1.13
N SER A 100 21.36 6.51 -1.39
CA SER A 100 21.37 7.66 -0.48
C SER A 100 20.78 7.31 0.88
N ASP A 101 21.19 8.00 1.94
CA ASP A 101 20.68 7.74 3.29
C ASP A 101 19.17 7.92 3.38
N THR A 102 18.60 8.88 2.64
CA THR A 102 17.16 9.05 2.51
C THR A 102 16.48 7.83 1.89
N ALA A 103 17.05 7.25 0.83
CA ALA A 103 16.51 6.06 0.20
C ALA A 103 16.61 4.84 1.13
N LYS A 104 17.75 4.67 1.82
CA LYS A 104 17.94 3.61 2.83
C LYS A 104 16.92 3.71 3.95
N ALA A 105 16.77 4.89 4.56
CA ALA A 105 15.79 5.15 5.61
C ALA A 105 14.36 4.90 5.13
N ARG A 106 14.05 5.27 3.88
CA ARG A 106 12.74 5.01 3.28
C ARG A 106 12.46 3.53 3.13
N ILE A 107 13.43 2.75 2.63
CA ILE A 107 13.30 1.29 2.51
C ILE A 107 13.04 0.67 3.89
N VAL A 108 13.80 1.08 4.92
CA VAL A 108 13.60 0.61 6.30
C VAL A 108 12.17 0.90 6.79
N SER A 109 11.72 2.16 6.68
CA SER A 109 10.39 2.60 7.10
C SER A 109 9.25 1.83 6.41
N VAL A 110 9.32 1.67 5.08
CA VAL A 110 8.30 0.94 4.32
C VAL A 110 8.28 -0.54 4.70
N ASN A 111 9.45 -1.16 4.86
CA ASN A 111 9.54 -2.56 5.30
C ASN A 111 9.01 -2.76 6.71
N GLN A 112 9.27 -1.83 7.62
CA GLN A 112 8.70 -1.87 8.96
C GLN A 112 7.18 -1.82 8.90
N ALA A 113 6.59 -0.89 8.13
CA ALA A 113 5.14 -0.79 8.00
C ALA A 113 4.49 -2.03 7.37
N ILE A 114 5.13 -2.62 6.35
CA ILE A 114 4.74 -3.89 5.74
C ILE A 114 4.70 -5.01 6.80
N ASN A 115 5.77 -5.12 7.60
CA ASN A 115 5.91 -6.17 8.61
C ASN A 115 4.92 -6.00 9.76
N THR A 116 4.76 -4.77 10.27
CA THR A 116 3.77 -4.44 11.32
C THR A 116 2.37 -4.83 10.88
N ASN A 117 2.00 -4.52 9.64
CA ASN A 117 0.69 -4.83 9.09
C ASN A 117 0.62 -6.21 8.42
N TRP A 118 1.63 -7.07 8.60
CA TRP A 118 1.65 -8.36 7.90
C TRP A 118 0.60 -9.30 8.48
N ALA A 119 0.55 -9.46 9.81
CA ALA A 119 -0.48 -10.26 10.47
C ALA A 119 -1.88 -9.64 10.29
N TYR A 120 -1.94 -8.30 10.33
CA TYR A 120 -3.15 -7.49 10.20
C TYR A 120 -4.23 -7.88 11.23
N ASP A 121 -3.83 -7.79 12.50
CA ASP A 121 -4.64 -8.14 13.65
C ASP A 121 -5.65 -7.04 14.01
N THR A 122 -6.33 -7.18 15.15
CA THR A 122 -7.31 -6.21 15.63
C THR A 122 -6.67 -4.83 15.86
N ALA A 123 -5.43 -4.77 16.34
CA ALA A 123 -4.73 -3.51 16.59
C ALA A 123 -4.42 -2.80 15.26
N SER A 124 -3.85 -3.52 14.28
CA SER A 124 -3.60 -2.96 12.94
C SER A 124 -4.88 -2.44 12.27
N LYS A 125 -6.00 -3.18 12.42
CA LYS A 125 -7.30 -2.76 11.88
C LYS A 125 -7.83 -1.49 12.57
N GLN A 126 -7.68 -1.41 13.90
CA GLN A 126 -8.09 -0.23 14.65
C GLN A 126 -7.25 0.99 14.28
N GLU A 127 -5.94 0.82 14.10
CA GLU A 127 -5.04 1.86 13.63
C GLU A 127 -5.42 2.32 12.22
N ALA A 128 -5.69 1.39 11.30
CA ALA A 128 -6.15 1.71 9.96
C ALA A 128 -7.48 2.49 9.97
N GLN A 129 -8.43 2.13 10.84
CA GLN A 129 -9.68 2.88 11.02
C GLN A 129 -9.44 4.30 11.56
N ASN A 130 -8.56 4.44 12.55
CA ASN A 130 -8.22 5.74 13.11
C ASN A 130 -7.53 6.61 12.05
N ASN A 131 -6.59 6.04 11.30
CA ASN A 131 -5.94 6.71 10.17
C ASN A 131 -6.97 7.14 9.12
N SER A 132 -7.96 6.30 8.82
CA SER A 132 -9.04 6.63 7.87
C SER A 132 -9.85 7.83 8.32
N LYS A 133 -10.14 7.93 9.62
CA LYS A 133 -10.87 9.08 10.20
C LYS A 133 -10.04 10.36 10.09
N SER A 134 -8.77 10.32 10.50
CA SER A 134 -7.87 11.47 10.40
C SER A 134 -7.64 11.90 8.94
N TYR A 135 -7.57 10.94 8.01
CA TYR A 135 -7.46 11.23 6.58
C TYR A 135 -8.73 11.91 6.05
N LEU A 136 -9.91 11.44 6.46
CA LEU A 136 -11.20 12.04 6.11
C LEU A 136 -11.36 13.45 6.68
N GLU A 137 -10.97 13.68 7.94
CA GLU A 137 -11.01 15.01 8.56
C GLU A 137 -10.16 16.02 7.78
N LYS A 138 -9.02 15.57 7.25
CA LYS A 138 -8.10 16.44 6.53
C LYS A 138 -8.50 16.69 5.08
N PHE A 139 -9.05 15.68 4.41
CA PHE A 139 -9.21 15.69 2.95
C PHE A 139 -10.62 15.38 2.44
N GLY A 140 -11.58 15.19 3.35
CA GLY A 140 -12.96 14.82 3.04
C GLY A 140 -13.84 15.99 2.64
N ASN A 141 -13.47 17.22 3.00
CA ASN A 141 -14.20 18.42 2.58
C ASN A 141 -13.66 18.92 1.24
N LEU A 142 -14.47 18.78 0.18
CA LEU A 142 -14.12 19.20 -1.18
C LEU A 142 -14.00 20.73 -1.34
N GLU A 143 -14.62 21.51 -0.47
CA GLU A 143 -14.56 22.98 -0.52
C GLU A 143 -13.22 23.52 0.02
N THR A 144 -12.60 22.79 0.95
CA THR A 144 -11.35 23.22 1.60
C THR A 144 -10.13 22.42 1.15
N THR A 145 -10.33 21.31 0.44
CA THR A 145 -9.25 20.46 -0.04
C THR A 145 -8.86 20.82 -1.46
N GLU A 146 -7.58 21.13 -1.68
CA GLU A 146 -7.07 21.33 -3.03
C GLU A 146 -7.37 20.13 -3.93
N PRO A 147 -7.96 20.35 -5.12
CA PRO A 147 -8.26 19.26 -6.04
C PRO A 147 -6.97 18.60 -6.52
N TYR A 148 -7.03 17.30 -6.80
CA TYR A 148 -5.92 16.63 -7.46
C TYR A 148 -5.71 17.21 -8.86
N ILE A 149 -4.57 17.87 -9.05
CA ILE A 149 -4.14 18.34 -10.37
C ILE A 149 -3.21 17.28 -10.98
N VAL A 150 -3.61 16.75 -12.13
CA VAL A 150 -2.80 15.82 -12.93
C VAL A 150 -1.45 16.44 -13.30
N PRO A 151 -0.36 15.65 -13.41
CA PRO A 151 0.99 16.19 -13.51
C PRO A 151 1.21 17.19 -14.65
N TRP A 152 0.56 16.99 -15.80
CA TRP A 152 0.69 17.84 -17.00
C TRP A 152 -0.10 19.15 -16.93
N LEU A 153 -0.94 19.35 -15.91
CA LEU A 153 -1.65 20.60 -15.64
C LEU A 153 -1.04 21.38 -14.45
N ARG A 154 -0.01 20.83 -13.80
CA ARG A 154 0.67 21.52 -12.69
C ARG A 154 1.54 22.64 -13.27
N THR A 155 1.51 23.81 -12.66
CA THR A 155 2.42 24.92 -13.02
C THR A 155 3.88 24.48 -12.86
N ALA A 156 4.75 24.95 -13.77
CA ALA A 156 6.18 24.78 -13.61
C ALA A 156 6.64 25.60 -12.40
N ASN A 157 7.44 24.96 -11.52
CA ASN A 157 8.21 25.64 -10.49
C ASN A 157 9.64 25.79 -11.00
#